data_AF-A0A6G9Y8E5-F1
#
_entry.id   AF-A0A6G9Y8E5-F1
#
_cell.length_a   1.000
_cell.length_b   1.000
_cell.length_c   1.000
_cell.angle_alpha   90.00
_cell.angle_beta   90.00
_cell.angle_gamma   90.00
#
_symmetry.space_group_name_H-M   'P 1'
#
loop_
_entity.id
_entity.type
_entity.pdbx_description
1 polymer ?
#
loop_
_entity_poly.entity_id
_entity_poly.type
_entity_poly.pdbx_seq_one_letter_code
_entity_poly.pdbx_strand_id
1 'polypeptide(L)' 'MKTRQYGVKIGRNIRPLPNARNATDAAICASRHGGTGEAKAIVVYRNSDRDLWRTWRGDQQVPTQLDLDLSPRREDRL' A
#
# COMPACT_ATOMS: atom_id res chain seq x y z
N MET A 1 -15.30 13.37 3.61
CA MET A 1 -14.17 12.47 3.28
C MET A 1 -13.56 11.98 4.58
N LYS A 2 -13.48 10.67 4.84
CA LYS A 2 -12.78 10.16 6.04
C LYS A 2 -11.28 10.26 5.77
N THR A 3 -10.59 11.09 6.53
CA THR A 3 -9.14 11.29 6.42
C THR A 3 -8.44 10.01 6.89
N ARG A 4 -7.88 9.24 5.95
CA ARG A 4 -7.03 8.09 6.28
C ARG A 4 -5.82 8.60 7.05
N GLN A 5 -5.52 7.94 8.17
CA GLN A 5 -4.31 8.17 8.94
C GLN A 5 -3.29 7.12 8.55
N TYR A 6 -2.04 7.54 8.46
CA TYR A 6 -0.91 6.69 8.12
C TYR A 6 0.06 6.59 9.30
N GLY A 7 0.85 5.54 9.31
CA GLY A 7 1.84 5.28 10.34
C GLY A 7 2.88 4.28 9.85
N VAL A 8 3.91 4.07 10.66
CA VAL A 8 4.96 3.09 10.41
C VAL A 8 5.06 2.14 11.58
N LYS A 9 5.03 0.85 11.29
CA LYS A 9 5.27 -0.22 12.25
C LYS A 9 6.74 -0.63 12.20
N ILE A 10 7.44 -0.54 13.33
CA ILE A 10 8.83 -0.94 13.50
C ILE A 10 8.84 -2.00 14.62
N GLY A 11 9.05 -3.27 14.23
CA GLY A 11 8.93 -4.40 15.15
C GLY A 11 7.51 -4.52 15.73
N ARG A 12 7.38 -4.34 17.05
CA ARG A 12 6.08 -4.37 17.76
C ARG A 12 5.46 -2.99 17.94
N ASN A 13 6.19 -1.92 17.65
CA ASN A 13 5.74 -0.54 17.88
C ASN A 13 5.13 0.07 16.62
N ILE A 14 4.07 0.86 16.79
CA ILE A 14 3.44 1.64 15.72
C ILE A 14 3.64 3.12 16.03
N ARG A 15 4.22 3.84 15.08
CA ARG A 15 4.39 5.29 15.13
C ARG A 15 3.40 5.95 14.16
N PRO A 16 2.36 6.65 14.67
CA PRO A 16 1.47 7.43 13.82
C PRO A 16 2.24 8.55 13.10
N LEU A 17 1.86 8.83 11.85
CA LEU A 17 2.40 9.92 11.04
C LEU A 17 1.27 10.91 10.73
N PRO A 18 1.00 11.89 11.60
CA PRO A 18 -0.11 12.83 11.40
C PRO A 18 0.08 13.72 10.17
N ASN A 19 1.32 13.88 9.70
CA ASN A 19 1.66 14.70 8.53
C ASN A 19 1.66 13.92 7.21
N ALA A 20 1.56 12.59 7.25
CA ALA A 20 1.55 11.77 6.05
C ALA A 20 0.17 11.85 5.39
N ARG A 21 0.12 12.32 4.15
CA ARG A 21 -1.13 12.53 3.40
C ARG A 21 -1.49 11.32 2.56
N ASN A 22 -0.50 10.48 2.25
CA ASN A 22 -0.64 9.31 1.40
C ASN A 22 0.32 8.19 1.87
N ALA A 23 0.19 7.01 1.26
CA ALA A 23 1.02 5.86 1.59
C ALA A 23 2.50 6.06 1.20
N THR A 24 2.79 6.86 0.18
CA THR A 24 4.16 7.17 -0.27
C THR A 24 4.92 7.98 0.78
N ASP A 25 4.30 9.01 1.37
CA ASP A 25 4.90 9.78 2.47
C ASP A 25 5.28 8.86 3.62
N ALA A 26 4.38 7.93 3.98
CA ALA A 26 4.62 6.95 5.02
C ALA A 26 5.70 5.93 4.64
N ALA A 27 5.80 5.53 3.36
CA ALA A 27 6.86 4.66 2.86
C ALA A 27 8.24 5.33 2.89
N ILE A 28 8.32 6.62 2.57
CA ILE A 28 9.55 7.42 2.70
C ILE A 28 9.97 7.53 4.18
N CYS A 29 9.02 7.72 5.08
CA CYS A 29 9.31 7.69 6.52
C CYS A 29 9.77 6.29 6.96
N ALA A 30 9.16 5.22 6.47
CA ALA A 30 9.53 3.85 6.78
C ALA A 30 10.95 3.52 6.28
N SER A 31 11.31 3.95 5.06
CA SER A 31 12.64 3.68 4.48
C SER A 31 13.76 4.38 5.27
N ARG A 32 13.51 5.58 5.80
CA ARG A 32 14.45 6.28 6.71
C ARG A 32 14.68 5.54 8.03
N HIS A 33 13.73 4.72 8.47
CA HIS A 33 13.85 3.91 9.68
C HIS A 33 14.34 2.48 9.42
N GLY A 34 14.49 2.07 8.14
CA GLY A 34 14.93 0.74 7.74
C GLY A 34 16.43 0.58 7.53
N GLY A 35 17.24 1.52 8.00
CA GLY A 35 18.70 1.46 7.92
C GLY A 35 19.29 0.54 8.98
N THR A 36 20.03 -0.47 8.54
CA THR A 36 20.96 -1.32 9.32
C THR A 36 20.34 -2.20 10.42
N GLY A 37 20.07 -3.47 10.06
CA GLY A 37 20.10 -4.61 10.97
C GLY A 37 18.84 -4.93 11.79
N GLU A 38 18.02 -3.95 12.18
CA GLU A 38 16.88 -4.20 13.07
C GLU A 38 15.53 -3.78 12.45
N ALA A 39 14.61 -4.75 12.40
CA ALA A 39 13.18 -4.61 12.13
C ALA A 39 12.77 -3.85 10.84
N LYS A 40 12.35 -4.61 9.82
CA LYS A 40 11.69 -4.08 8.61
C LYS A 40 10.55 -3.13 8.99
N ALA A 41 10.72 -1.85 8.67
CA ALA A 41 9.68 -0.84 8.84
C ALA A 41 8.56 -1.07 7.82
N ILE A 42 7.32 -1.17 8.29
CA ILE A 42 6.14 -1.50 7.49
C ILE A 42 5.14 -0.35 7.56
N VAL A 43 4.65 0.09 6.41
CA VAL A 43 3.60 1.12 6.36
C VAL A 43 2.29 0.54 6.88
N VAL A 44 1.60 1.29 7.74
CA VAL A 44 0.27 0.95 8.26
C VAL A 44 -0.69 2.11 8.05
N TYR A 45 -1.99 1.82 7.99
CA TYR A 45 -3.05 2.81 7.85
C TYR A 45 -4.28 2.45 8.68
N ARG A 46 -5.10 3.46 9.01
CA ARG A 46 -6.43 3.30 9.61
C ARG A 46 -7.38 4.39 9.13
N ASN A 47 -8.69 4.16 9.15
CA ASN A 47 -9.68 5.14 8.68
C ASN A 47 -10.27 6.00 9.82
N SER A 48 -10.00 5.64 11.07
CA SER A 48 -10.48 6.30 12.28
C SER A 48 -9.58 5.96 13.47
N ASP A 49 -9.54 6.80 14.50
CA ASP A 49 -8.78 6.53 15.73
C ASP A 49 -9.27 5.29 16.49
N ARG A 50 -10.53 4.90 16.28
CA ARG A 50 -11.15 3.70 16.84
C ARG A 50 -10.81 2.42 16.06
N ASP A 51 -10.26 2.55 14.86
CA ASP A 51 -9.89 1.41 14.04
C ASP A 51 -8.51 0.87 14.43
N LEU A 52 -8.36 -0.45 14.35
CA LEU A 52 -7.06 -1.09 14.42
C LEU A 52 -6.22 -0.74 13.20
N TRP A 53 -4.91 -0.59 13.41
CA TRP A 53 -3.94 -0.37 12.33
C TRP A 53 -3.89 -1.58 11.38
N ARG A 54 -3.98 -1.30 10.09
CA ARG A 54 -3.87 -2.28 9.01
C ARG A 54 -2.55 -2.11 8.30
N THR A 55 -1.89 -3.21 7.97
CA THR A 55 -0.69 -3.17 7.12
C THR A 55 -1.06 -2.74 5.72
N TRP A 56 -0.38 -1.70 5.22
CA TRP A 56 -0.44 -1.33 3.82
C TRP A 56 0.44 -2.30 3.03
N ARG A 57 -0.15 -3.00 2.06
CA ARG A 57 0.57 -3.84 1.10
C ARG A 57 0.48 -3.15 -0.26
N GLY A 58 1.60 -2.62 -0.74
CA GLY A 58 1.67 -1.94 -2.04
C GLY A 58 1.40 -2.87 -3.22
N ASP A 59 1.75 -4.16 -3.10
CA ASP A 59 1.64 -5.16 -4.16
C ASP A 59 0.29 -5.90 -4.17
N GLN A 60 -0.80 -5.26 -3.74
CA GLN A 60 -2.10 -5.84 -4.02
C GLN A 60 -2.39 -5.61 -5.50
N GLN A 61 -2.03 -6.60 -6.33
CA GLN A 61 -2.38 -6.68 -7.74
C GLN A 61 -3.88 -6.39 -7.85
N VAL A 62 -4.21 -5.17 -8.28
CA VAL A 62 -5.58 -4.84 -8.66
C VAL A 62 -5.87 -5.67 -9.90
N PRO A 63 -7.08 -6.27 -10.03
CA PRO A 63 -7.45 -6.89 -11.28
C PRO A 63 -7.52 -5.77 -12.32
N THR A 64 -6.43 -5.56 -13.04
CA THR A 64 -6.44 -4.78 -14.26
C THR A 64 -7.26 -5.61 -15.23
N GLN A 65 -8.53 -5.24 -15.40
CA GLN A 65 -9.35 -5.73 -16.50
C GLN A 65 -8.74 -5.15 -17.79
N LEU A 66 -7.67 -5.80 -18.23
CA LEU A 66 -7.01 -5.67 -19.52
C LEU A 66 -6.79 -7.09 -20.04
N ASP A 67 -7.85 -7.92 -19.98
CA ASP A 67 -8.05 -8.89 -21.05
C ASP A 67 -8.38 -8.06 -22.28
N LEU A 68 -7.32 -7.59 -22.96
CA LEU A 68 -7.44 -7.27 -24.36
C LEU A 68 -7.88 -8.59 -24.99
N ASP A 69 -9.17 -8.71 -25.30
CA ASP A 69 -9.72 -9.82 -26.05
C ASP A 69 -9.11 -9.75 -27.46
N LEU A 70 -7.86 -10.23 -27.56
CA LEU A 70 -7.24 -10.64 -28.80
C LEU A 70 -7.87 -11.96 -29.19
N SER A 71 -9.18 -11.94 -29.42
CA SER A 71 -9.82 -12.94 -30.27
C SER A 71 -9.05 -12.89 -31.60
N PRO A 72 -8.36 -13.97 -32.01
CA PRO A 72 -7.88 -14.04 -33.37
C PRO A 72 -9.12 -13.91 -34.25
N ARG A 73 -9.20 -12.82 -35.01
CA ARG A 73 -10.18 -12.67 -36.08
C ARG A 73 -9.98 -13.88 -36.98
N ARG A 74 -10.80 -14.92 -36.81
CA ARG A 74 -10.94 -15.99 -37.78
C ARG A 74 -11.45 -15.29 -39.03
N GLU A 75 -10.54 -15.00 -39.94
CA GLU A 75 -10.87 -14.83 -41.34
C GLU A 75 -11.37 -16.19 -41.81
N ASP A 76 -12.66 -16.43 -41.63
CA ASP A 76 -13.37 -17.45 -42.36
C ASP A 76 -13.31 -17.06 -43.84
N ARG A 77 -12.53 -17.87 -44.57
CA ARG A 77 -12.70 -18.29 -45.97
C ARG A 77 -13.48 -17.34 -46.89
N LEU A 78 -12.82 -16.93 -47.97
CA LEU A 78 -13.25 -17.25 -49.33
C LEU A 78 -12.02 -17.60 -50.19
#